data_AF-A0A9N9P194-F1
#
_entry.id   AF-A0A9N9P194-F1
#
_cell.length_a   1.000
_cell.length_b   1.000
_cell.length_c   1.000
_cell.angle_alpha   90.00
_cell.angle_beta   90.00
_cell.angle_gamma   90.00
#
_symmetry.space_group_name_H-M   'P 1'
#
loop_
_entity.id
_entity.type
_entity.pdbx_description
1 polymer ?
#
loop_
_entity_poly.entity_id
_entity_poly.type
_entity_poly.pdbx_seq_one_letter_code
_entity_poly.pdbx_strand_id
1 'polypeptide(L)'
;YAKIEQNQLLWQKMNQRVIRAELYQGLADAMASDSQNLNYIGTQIILPASFVGSNRYMSQYYQDAMAIVRKYGKPSLFITITCNPHWPEILAELYDKQVPNDRPDIIVRIFNLKLKAILNDIIDKNILGKVVVFVLVIEFQKRGLPHAYLLIILTNEDNPQEPSDYDNIVSAEIPDPIHQSQLYETITRYMIHGPCGSLAPHAPCMQDGICSKNYPRHFANVTRDDANGYPLYRRRNNGRSIQLRGHILDN
;
A
#
# COMPACT_ATOMS: atom_id res chain seq x y z
N TYR A 1 3.19 20.04 -9.56
CA TYR A 1 4.14 18.99 -9.14
C TYR A 1 5.35 18.92 -10.07
N ALA A 2 5.23 18.42 -11.31
CA ALA A 2 6.38 18.20 -12.21
C ALA A 2 7.30 19.43 -12.42
N LYS A 3 6.74 20.64 -12.56
CA LYS A 3 7.55 21.88 -12.66
C LYS A 3 8.32 22.21 -11.37
N ILE A 4 7.77 21.90 -10.21
CA ILE A 4 8.41 22.16 -8.90
C ILE A 4 9.55 21.15 -8.70
N GLU A 5 9.28 19.87 -8.91
CA GLU A 5 10.29 18.79 -8.92
C GLU A 5 11.43 19.09 -9.90
N GLN A 6 11.10 19.52 -11.12
CA GLN A 6 12.10 19.91 -12.11
C GLN A 6 12.97 21.08 -11.63
N ASN A 7 12.38 22.10 -11.00
CA ASN A 7 13.13 23.22 -10.44
C ASN A 7 14.03 22.79 -9.28
N GLN A 8 13.55 21.89 -8.42
CA GLN A 8 14.35 21.32 -7.33
C GLN A 8 15.52 20.49 -7.88
N LEU A 9 15.28 19.64 -8.88
CA LEU A 9 16.32 18.89 -9.58
C LEU A 9 17.34 19.80 -10.27
N LEU A 10 16.88 20.86 -10.92
CA LEU A 10 17.75 21.87 -11.52
C LEU A 10 18.61 22.56 -10.48
N TRP A 11 18.04 22.92 -9.33
CA TRP A 11 18.82 23.50 -8.24
C TRP A 11 19.89 22.51 -7.75
N GLN A 12 19.54 21.25 -7.50
CA GLN A 12 20.52 20.23 -7.06
C GLN A 12 21.63 20.02 -8.10
N LYS A 13 21.26 19.99 -9.39
CA LYS A 13 22.22 19.91 -10.51
C LYS A 13 23.21 21.06 -10.52
N MET A 14 22.74 22.29 -10.29
CA MET A 14 23.57 23.50 -10.37
C MET A 14 24.38 23.77 -9.09
N ASN A 15 24.05 23.14 -7.96
CA ASN A 15 24.61 23.45 -6.64
C ASN A 15 25.38 22.29 -5.98
N GLN A 16 25.94 21.36 -6.76
CA GLN A 16 26.68 20.19 -6.25
C GLN A 16 27.82 20.52 -5.26
N ARG A 17 28.52 21.65 -5.46
CA ARG A 17 29.57 22.13 -4.53
C ARG A 17 28.99 22.56 -3.17
N VAL A 18 27.81 23.19 -3.17
CA VAL A 18 27.16 23.68 -1.95
C VAL A 18 26.75 22.51 -1.07
N ILE A 19 26.26 21.42 -1.67
CA ILE A 19 25.91 20.19 -0.94
C ILE A 19 27.11 19.27 -0.67
N ARG A 20 28.35 19.72 -0.98
CA ARG A 20 29.59 18.96 -0.80
C ARG A 20 29.52 17.55 -1.40
N ALA A 21 29.00 17.44 -2.62
CA ALA A 21 28.78 16.17 -3.29
C ALA A 21 30.05 15.28 -3.38
N GLU A 22 31.23 15.91 -3.42
CA GLU A 22 32.54 15.26 -3.37
C GLU A 22 32.79 14.40 -2.12
N LEU A 23 32.23 14.76 -0.95
CA LEU A 23 32.33 13.94 0.26
C LEU A 23 31.49 12.67 0.17
N TYR A 24 30.51 12.65 -0.74
CA TYR A 24 29.62 11.52 -0.94
C TYR A 24 30.18 10.47 -1.90
N GLN A 25 31.24 10.80 -2.64
CA GLN A 25 31.91 9.89 -3.58
C GLN A 25 32.49 8.67 -2.87
N GLY A 26 33.18 8.82 -1.73
CA GLY A 26 33.75 7.67 -1.01
C GLY A 26 32.72 6.63 -0.54
N LEU A 27 31.50 7.05 -0.17
CA LEU A 27 30.41 6.12 0.16
C LEU A 27 29.75 5.53 -1.09
N ALA A 28 29.63 6.32 -2.16
CA ALA A 28 29.10 5.85 -3.44
C ALA A 28 30.02 4.81 -4.07
N ASP A 29 31.33 5.04 -4.08
CA ASP A 29 32.36 4.14 -4.61
C ASP A 29 32.43 2.84 -3.81
N ALA A 30 32.26 2.90 -2.49
CA ALA A 30 32.14 1.72 -1.63
C ALA A 30 30.87 0.88 -1.88
N MET A 31 29.78 1.50 -2.36
CA MET A 31 28.53 0.82 -2.74
C MET A 31 28.48 0.42 -4.23
N ALA A 32 29.27 1.07 -5.09
CA ALA A 32 29.27 0.93 -6.55
C ALA A 32 30.43 0.06 -7.07
N SER A 33 31.03 -0.77 -6.21
CA SER A 33 32.12 -1.69 -6.57
C SER A 33 31.77 -2.73 -7.66
N ASP A 34 30.58 -2.68 -8.25
CA ASP A 34 30.12 -3.50 -9.37
C ASP A 34 30.06 -2.76 -10.73
N SER A 35 30.29 -1.44 -10.80
CA SER A 35 30.24 -0.70 -12.08
C SER A 35 31.62 -0.25 -12.55
N GLN A 36 32.49 -1.22 -12.86
CA GLN A 36 33.66 -0.98 -13.72
C GLN A 36 33.20 -0.84 -15.17
N ASN A 37 32.85 0.37 -15.61
CA ASN A 37 32.98 0.77 -17.03
C ASN A 37 32.88 2.30 -17.17
N LEU A 38 34.05 2.93 -17.23
CA LEU A 38 34.27 4.38 -17.29
C LEU A 38 34.25 4.95 -18.72
N ASN A 39 33.33 4.50 -19.58
CA ASN A 39 33.12 5.12 -20.91
C ASN A 39 31.73 5.78 -21.01
N TYR A 40 31.63 6.89 -20.26
CA TYR A 40 30.87 8.13 -20.49
C TYR A 40 29.67 8.15 -21.47
N ILE A 41 28.50 8.49 -20.92
CA ILE A 41 27.67 9.60 -21.44
C ILE A 41 27.11 10.40 -20.24
N GLY A 42 27.72 11.56 -19.91
CA GLY A 42 27.16 12.56 -18.98
C GLY A 42 27.91 12.79 -17.66
N THR A 43 27.65 13.93 -17.01
CA THR A 43 28.13 14.25 -15.65
C THR A 43 27.20 13.60 -14.63
N GLN A 44 27.75 12.79 -13.72
CA GLN A 44 26.99 12.20 -12.63
C GLN A 44 26.60 13.29 -11.62
N ILE A 45 25.29 13.46 -11.37
CA ILE A 45 24.74 14.39 -10.39
C ILE A 45 24.35 13.57 -9.16
N ILE A 46 24.92 13.91 -8.00
CA ILE A 46 24.60 13.23 -6.75
C ILE A 46 23.42 13.95 -6.10
N LEU A 47 22.34 13.22 -5.88
CA LEU A 47 21.21 13.71 -5.11
C LEU A 47 21.44 13.37 -3.62
N PRO A 48 21.31 14.35 -2.71
CA PRO A 48 21.45 14.11 -1.28
C PRO A 48 20.25 13.31 -0.73
N ALA A 49 20.41 12.75 0.48
CA ALA A 49 19.32 12.04 1.15
C ALA A 49 18.13 12.93 1.51
N SER A 50 18.30 14.27 1.53
CA SER A 50 17.21 15.23 1.71
C SER A 50 16.33 15.40 0.47
N PHE A 51 16.75 14.91 -0.69
CA PHE A 51 15.93 14.93 -1.90
C PHE A 51 15.00 13.70 -1.90
N VAL A 52 13.70 13.94 -1.78
CA VAL A 52 12.67 12.88 -1.73
C VAL A 52 12.75 12.01 -2.98
N GLY A 53 12.80 10.69 -2.79
CA GLY A 53 12.89 9.71 -3.88
C GLY A 53 14.27 9.53 -4.50
N SER A 54 15.32 10.21 -4.01
CA SER A 54 16.70 9.90 -4.41
C SER A 54 17.14 8.51 -3.92
N ASN A 55 18.15 7.92 -4.57
CA ASN A 55 18.71 6.64 -4.10
C ASN A 55 19.15 6.72 -2.63
N ARG A 56 19.75 7.83 -2.21
CA ARG A 56 20.20 8.02 -0.82
C ARG A 56 19.05 8.19 0.14
N TYR A 57 18.00 8.91 -0.26
CA TYR A 57 16.75 9.00 0.50
C TYR A 57 16.17 7.60 0.72
N MET A 58 16.01 6.83 -0.36
CA MET A 58 15.45 5.47 -0.29
C MET A 58 16.33 4.54 0.55
N SER A 59 17.65 4.58 0.40
CA SER A 59 18.58 3.79 1.21
C SER A 59 18.52 4.18 2.69
N GLN A 60 18.45 5.47 3.02
CA GLN A 60 18.35 5.91 4.41
C GLN A 60 17.07 5.39 5.07
N TYR A 61 15.90 5.61 4.45
CA TYR A 61 14.63 5.12 5.00
C TYR A 61 14.58 3.60 5.13
N TYR A 62 15.18 2.88 4.17
CA TYR A 62 15.33 1.43 4.27
C TYR A 62 16.18 1.04 5.49
N GLN A 63 17.34 1.65 5.68
CA GLN A 63 18.20 1.36 6.83
C GLN A 63 17.52 1.72 8.16
N ASP A 64 16.79 2.83 8.22
CA ASP A 64 16.01 3.22 9.41
C ASP A 64 14.93 2.19 9.72
N ALA A 65 14.17 1.74 8.71
CA ALA A 65 13.17 0.69 8.87
C ALA A 65 13.80 -0.64 9.33
N MET A 66 14.95 -1.02 8.76
CA MET A 66 15.69 -2.22 9.18
C MET A 66 16.23 -2.10 10.60
N ALA A 67 16.69 -0.92 11.02
CA ALA A 67 17.13 -0.66 12.39
C ALA A 67 15.96 -0.77 13.39
N ILE A 68 14.78 -0.25 13.03
CA ILE A 68 13.54 -0.42 13.80
C ILE A 68 13.21 -1.91 13.95
N VAL A 69 13.15 -2.66 12.84
CA VAL A 69 12.84 -4.10 12.87
C VAL A 69 13.88 -4.87 13.69
N ARG A 70 15.16 -4.52 13.59
CA ARG A 70 16.22 -5.15 14.39
C ARG A 70 16.05 -4.91 15.89
N LYS A 71 15.56 -3.71 16.28
CA LYS A 71 15.40 -3.33 17.69
C LYS A 71 14.09 -3.83 18.30
N TYR A 72 12.99 -3.76 17.55
CA TYR A 72 11.64 -4.00 18.04
C TYR A 72 11.02 -5.31 17.54
N GLY A 73 11.68 -6.02 16.63
CA GLY A 73 11.19 -7.25 16.03
C GLY A 73 10.46 -7.03 14.71
N LYS A 74 9.99 -8.13 14.11
CA LYS A 74 9.24 -8.09 12.85
C LYS A 74 7.89 -7.38 13.03
N PRO A 75 7.36 -6.70 11.99
CA PRO A 75 6.02 -6.15 12.01
C PRO A 75 4.95 -7.21 12.31
N SER A 76 3.97 -6.84 13.13
CA SER A 76 2.77 -7.61 13.45
C SER A 76 1.73 -7.50 12.34
N LEU A 77 1.52 -6.29 11.82
CA LEU A 77 0.51 -5.99 10.79
C LEU A 77 1.13 -5.21 9.63
N PHE A 78 0.63 -5.50 8.43
CA PHE A 78 0.89 -4.73 7.23
C PHE A 78 -0.43 -4.26 6.61
N ILE A 79 -0.67 -2.95 6.65
CA ILE A 79 -1.93 -2.34 6.23
C ILE A 79 -1.66 -1.49 4.99
N THR A 80 -2.43 -1.73 3.93
CA THR A 80 -2.45 -0.89 2.74
C THR A 80 -3.71 -0.04 2.74
N ILE A 81 -3.55 1.27 2.54
CA ILE A 81 -4.64 2.24 2.46
C ILE A 81 -4.64 2.80 1.05
N THR A 82 -5.72 2.53 0.31
CA THR A 82 -5.87 2.94 -1.08
C THR A 82 -6.86 4.09 -1.19
N CYS A 83 -6.48 5.17 -1.86
CA CYS A 83 -7.39 6.28 -2.12
C CYS A 83 -8.48 5.85 -3.12
N ASN A 84 -9.73 6.18 -2.81
CA ASN A 84 -10.85 6.07 -3.74
C ASN A 84 -11.23 7.46 -4.28
N PRO A 85 -11.07 7.74 -5.59
CA PRO A 85 -11.42 9.04 -6.17
C PRO A 85 -12.93 9.31 -6.15
N HIS A 86 -13.76 8.29 -5.92
CA HIS A 86 -15.22 8.40 -5.85
C HIS A 86 -15.75 8.60 -4.41
N TRP A 87 -14.88 8.94 -3.46
CA TRP A 87 -15.36 9.34 -2.14
C TRP A 87 -16.31 10.54 -2.24
N PRO A 88 -17.45 10.54 -1.51
CA PRO A 88 -18.43 11.63 -1.58
C PRO A 88 -17.81 13.00 -1.30
N GLU A 89 -16.85 13.07 -0.38
CA GLU A 89 -16.16 14.32 -0.05
C GLU A 89 -15.33 14.87 -1.22
N ILE A 90 -14.80 14.00 -2.10
CA ILE A 90 -14.09 14.45 -3.31
C ILE A 90 -15.11 14.97 -4.31
N LEU A 91 -16.16 14.19 -4.56
CA LEU A 91 -17.17 14.52 -5.57
C LEU A 91 -17.95 15.79 -5.24
N ALA A 92 -18.18 16.07 -3.96
CA ALA A 92 -18.86 17.29 -3.50
C ALA A 92 -18.07 18.58 -3.78
N GLU A 93 -16.76 18.49 -3.95
CA GLU A 93 -15.86 19.64 -4.16
C GLU A 93 -15.50 19.86 -5.64
N LEU A 94 -16.08 19.07 -6.55
CA LEU A 94 -15.89 19.20 -8.00
C LEU A 94 -16.91 20.17 -8.59
N TYR A 95 -16.44 21.06 -9.47
CA TYR A 95 -17.33 21.87 -10.30
C TYR A 95 -18.01 21.03 -11.38
N ASP A 96 -19.07 21.58 -11.98
CA ASP A 96 -19.76 20.97 -13.11
C ASP A 96 -18.77 20.51 -14.19
N LYS A 97 -18.90 19.25 -14.61
CA LYS A 97 -18.06 18.56 -15.60
C LYS A 97 -16.62 18.26 -15.18
N GLN A 98 -16.17 18.64 -13.98
CA GLN A 98 -14.89 18.18 -13.47
C GLN A 98 -14.95 16.70 -13.11
N VAL A 99 -13.85 15.99 -13.35
CA VAL A 99 -13.63 14.64 -12.82
C VAL A 99 -12.57 14.68 -11.72
N PRO A 100 -12.52 13.70 -10.80
CA PRO A 100 -11.55 13.70 -9.70
C PRO A 100 -10.10 13.94 -10.15
N ASN A 101 -9.70 13.36 -11.29
CA ASN A 101 -8.35 13.49 -11.84
C ASN A 101 -7.98 14.94 -12.23
N ASP A 102 -8.96 15.83 -12.44
CA ASP A 102 -8.71 17.24 -12.72
C ASP A 102 -8.32 18.02 -11.45
N ARG A 103 -8.63 17.48 -10.27
CA ARG A 103 -8.40 18.09 -8.95
C ARG A 103 -7.57 17.20 -8.02
N PRO A 104 -6.30 16.91 -8.38
CA PRO A 104 -5.42 16.10 -7.54
C PRO A 104 -5.15 16.75 -6.16
N ASP A 105 -5.28 18.08 -6.05
CA ASP A 105 -5.19 18.81 -4.79
C ASP A 105 -6.29 18.41 -3.79
N ILE A 106 -7.53 18.26 -4.28
CA ILE A 106 -8.67 17.79 -3.48
C ILE A 106 -8.46 16.33 -3.05
N ILE A 107 -8.09 15.47 -4.00
CA ILE A 107 -7.82 14.05 -3.75
C ILE A 107 -6.80 13.90 -2.62
N VAL A 108 -5.65 14.56 -2.74
CA VAL A 108 -4.56 14.45 -1.75
C VAL A 108 -4.98 14.99 -0.39
N ARG A 109 -5.73 16.11 -0.36
CA ARG A 109 -6.20 16.70 0.90
C ARG A 109 -7.16 15.75 1.63
N ILE A 110 -8.13 15.18 0.92
CA ILE A 110 -9.12 14.27 1.51
C ILE A 110 -8.47 12.95 1.91
N PHE A 111 -7.58 12.41 1.08
CA PHE A 111 -6.79 11.23 1.45
C PHE A 111 -6.00 11.46 2.74
N ASN A 112 -5.31 12.60 2.86
CA ASN A 112 -4.54 12.91 4.07
C ASN A 112 -5.43 13.04 5.31
N LEU A 113 -6.62 13.63 5.18
CA LEU A 113 -7.59 13.71 6.29
C LEU A 113 -8.07 12.32 6.73
N LYS A 114 -8.42 11.44 5.78
CA LYS A 114 -8.83 10.07 6.08
C LYS A 114 -7.68 9.23 6.63
N LEU A 115 -6.47 9.38 6.09
CA LEU A 115 -5.27 8.73 6.61
C LEU A 115 -5.02 9.12 8.07
N LYS A 116 -5.13 10.40 8.42
CA LYS A 116 -5.02 10.86 9.81
C LYS A 116 -6.08 10.25 10.72
N ALA A 117 -7.32 10.13 10.25
CA ALA A 117 -8.38 9.48 11.02
C ALA A 117 -8.07 7.99 11.27
N ILE A 118 -7.62 7.27 10.23
CA ILE A 118 -7.20 5.86 10.34
C ILE A 118 -6.02 5.71 11.31
N LEU A 119 -5.01 6.58 11.21
CA LEU A 119 -3.85 6.56 12.11
C LEU A 119 -4.27 6.83 13.55
N ASN A 120 -5.18 7.78 13.78
CA ASN A 120 -5.70 8.05 15.12
C ASN A 120 -6.46 6.83 15.70
N ASP A 121 -7.27 6.15 14.89
CA ASP A 121 -7.97 4.96 15.36
C ASP A 121 -6.99 3.83 15.70
N ILE A 122 -6.01 3.57 14.82
CA ILE A 122 -5.08 2.46 14.98
C ILE A 122 -4.03 2.74 16.07
N ILE A 123 -3.42 3.92 16.08
CA ILE A 123 -2.26 4.25 16.93
C ILE A 123 -2.70 4.86 18.26
N ASP A 124 -3.64 5.82 18.23
CA ASP A 124 -4.02 6.54 19.45
C ASP A 124 -5.11 5.80 20.22
N LYS A 125 -6.11 5.25 19.51
CA LYS A 125 -7.20 4.47 20.12
C LYS A 125 -6.89 2.97 20.25
N ASN A 126 -5.79 2.50 19.67
CA ASN A 126 -5.33 1.10 19.77
C ASN A 126 -6.39 0.07 19.34
N ILE A 127 -7.20 0.37 18.31
CA ILE A 127 -8.31 -0.53 17.92
C ILE A 127 -7.85 -1.90 17.41
N LEU A 128 -6.57 -2.02 16.99
CA LEU A 128 -5.95 -3.27 16.54
C LEU A 128 -4.90 -3.78 17.55
N GLY A 129 -4.93 -3.28 18.78
CA GLY A 129 -3.90 -3.51 19.79
C GLY A 129 -2.98 -2.31 19.97
N LYS A 130 -2.17 -2.36 21.03
CA LYS A 130 -1.27 -1.28 21.43
C LYS A 130 -0.05 -1.21 20.52
N VAL A 131 0.10 -0.08 19.84
CA VAL A 131 1.22 0.16 18.91
C VAL A 131 2.48 0.57 19.67
N VAL A 132 3.59 -0.13 19.42
CA VAL A 132 4.92 0.22 19.95
C VAL A 132 5.69 1.08 18.97
N VAL A 133 5.72 0.67 17.70
CA VAL A 133 6.34 1.42 16.60
C VAL A 133 5.53 1.19 15.32
N PHE A 134 5.51 2.18 14.44
CA PHE A 134 4.99 2.03 13.09
C PHE A 134 5.94 2.68 12.07
N VAL A 135 5.89 2.19 10.84
CA VAL A 135 6.55 2.80 9.66
C VAL A 135 5.47 3.08 8.63
N LEU A 136 5.36 4.34 8.21
CA LEU A 136 4.39 4.81 7.24
C LEU A 136 5.11 5.30 5.98
N VAL A 137 4.73 4.76 4.83
CA VAL A 137 5.19 5.19 3.51
C VAL A 137 3.98 5.60 2.69
N ILE A 138 4.03 6.79 2.08
CA ILE A 138 3.00 7.25 1.15
C ILE A 138 3.60 7.25 -0.25
N GLU A 139 2.94 6.53 -1.16
CA GLU A 139 3.34 6.43 -2.55
C GLU A 139 2.24 6.94 -3.48
N PHE A 140 2.65 7.55 -4.59
CA PHE A 140 1.75 7.90 -5.67
C PHE A 140 1.90 6.86 -6.78
N GLN A 141 0.92 5.96 -6.89
CA GLN A 141 0.94 4.99 -7.97
C GLN A 141 0.80 5.68 -9.34
N LYS A 142 1.19 5.00 -10.43
CA LYS A 142 1.31 5.53 -11.82
C LYS A 142 0.01 6.04 -12.47
N ARG A 143 -1.03 6.35 -11.69
CA ARG A 143 -2.27 7.04 -12.09
C ARG A 143 -2.62 8.23 -11.18
N GLY A 144 -1.71 8.63 -10.28
CA GLY A 144 -1.79 9.86 -9.49
C GLY A 144 -2.51 9.75 -8.15
N LEU A 145 -3.11 8.59 -7.84
CA LEU A 145 -3.80 8.40 -6.56
C LEU A 145 -2.80 8.05 -5.44
N PRO A 146 -2.90 8.71 -4.28
CA PRO A 146 -2.07 8.39 -3.14
C PRO A 146 -2.46 7.02 -2.55
N HIS A 147 -1.46 6.29 -2.12
CA HIS A 147 -1.55 5.04 -1.39
C HIS A 147 -0.65 5.15 -0.17
N ALA A 148 -1.03 4.50 0.92
CA ALA A 148 -0.17 4.39 2.08
C ALA A 148 0.07 2.92 2.44
N TYR A 149 1.29 2.64 2.83
CA TYR A 149 1.72 1.38 3.43
C TYR A 149 2.08 1.65 4.88
N LEU A 150 1.45 0.93 5.78
CA LEU A 150 1.64 1.06 7.21
C LEU A 150 2.09 -0.28 7.78
N LEU A 151 3.34 -0.34 8.24
CA LEU A 151 3.85 -1.46 9.03
C LEU A 151 3.71 -1.12 10.51
N ILE A 152 3.20 -2.05 11.29
CA ILE A 152 2.92 -1.86 12.72
C ILE A 152 3.60 -2.96 13.51
N ILE A 153 4.29 -2.60 14.58
CA ILE A 153 4.78 -3.49 15.62
C ILE A 153 3.92 -3.25 16.86
N LEU A 154 3.14 -4.26 17.24
CA LEU A 154 2.29 -4.23 18.44
C LEU A 154 3.11 -4.63 19.69
N THR A 155 2.55 -4.43 20.89
CA THR A 155 3.12 -5.03 22.10
C THR A 155 3.02 -6.54 22.05
N ASN A 156 3.83 -7.23 22.86
CA ASN A 156 3.83 -8.70 22.89
C ASN A 156 2.47 -9.27 23.25
N GLU A 157 1.73 -8.59 24.14
CA GLU A 157 0.40 -9.02 24.60
C GLU A 157 -0.66 -8.93 23.51
N ASP A 158 -0.55 -7.93 22.63
CA ASP A 158 -1.53 -7.69 21.56
C ASP A 158 -1.07 -8.27 20.20
N ASN A 159 0.11 -8.89 20.15
CA ASN A 159 0.66 -9.44 18.92
C ASN A 159 -0.03 -10.77 18.56
N PRO A 160 -0.71 -10.90 17.41
CA PRO A 160 -1.41 -12.13 17.03
C PRO A 160 -0.48 -13.36 17.01
N GLN A 161 -0.86 -14.43 17.71
CA GLN A 161 -0.06 -15.67 17.79
C GLN A 161 -0.81 -16.89 17.22
N GLU A 162 -2.14 -16.89 17.26
CA GLU A 162 -2.95 -18.04 16.85
C GLU A 162 -4.01 -17.68 15.78
N PRO A 163 -4.52 -18.67 15.03
CA PRO A 163 -5.58 -18.47 14.04
C PRO A 163 -6.74 -17.57 14.46
N SER A 164 -7.20 -17.71 15.72
CA SER A 164 -8.28 -16.91 16.31
C SER A 164 -7.98 -15.41 16.31
N ASP A 165 -6.74 -15.04 16.63
CA ASP A 165 -6.31 -13.64 16.68
C ASP A 165 -6.39 -13.01 15.28
N TYR A 166 -5.86 -13.72 14.28
CA TYR A 166 -5.94 -13.28 12.88
C TYR A 166 -7.38 -13.16 12.40
N ASP A 167 -8.21 -14.15 12.75
CA ASP A 167 -9.63 -14.22 12.37
C ASP A 167 -10.48 -13.10 13.00
N ASN A 168 -10.03 -12.51 14.11
CA ASN A 168 -10.66 -11.35 14.76
C ASN A 168 -10.26 -10.02 14.10
N ILE A 169 -9.09 -9.97 13.47
CA ILE A 169 -8.55 -8.76 12.83
C ILE A 169 -8.90 -8.70 11.34
N VAL A 170 -8.86 -9.86 10.66
CA VAL A 170 -9.03 -9.97 9.20
C VAL A 170 -10.27 -10.80 8.88
N SER A 171 -11.08 -10.31 7.94
CA SER A 171 -12.20 -11.06 7.36
C SER A 171 -12.08 -11.09 5.84
N ALA A 172 -12.16 -12.30 5.28
CA ALA A 172 -12.28 -12.55 3.85
C ALA A 172 -13.71 -12.99 3.48
N GLU A 173 -14.70 -12.65 4.30
CA GLU A 173 -16.11 -13.00 4.12
C GLU A 173 -16.92 -11.81 3.60
N ILE A 174 -17.96 -12.08 2.83
CA ILE A 174 -18.97 -11.10 2.47
C ILE A 174 -19.70 -10.68 3.76
N PRO A 175 -19.72 -9.38 4.11
CA PRO A 175 -20.38 -8.88 5.31
C PRO A 175 -21.88 -9.21 5.33
N ASP A 176 -22.49 -9.18 6.51
CA ASP A 176 -23.93 -9.39 6.59
C ASP A 176 -24.71 -8.17 6.03
N PRO A 177 -25.60 -8.34 5.03
CA PRO A 177 -26.29 -7.21 4.42
C PRO A 177 -27.31 -6.54 5.35
N ILE A 178 -27.79 -7.23 6.38
CA ILE A 178 -28.77 -6.72 7.34
C ILE A 178 -28.05 -6.05 8.51
N HIS A 179 -27.11 -6.76 9.13
CA HIS A 179 -26.44 -6.29 10.35
C HIS A 179 -25.24 -5.36 10.06
N GLN A 180 -24.66 -5.44 8.88
CA GLN A 180 -23.46 -4.70 8.47
C GLN A 180 -23.65 -4.06 7.08
N SER A 181 -24.84 -3.50 6.82
CA SER A 181 -25.24 -2.99 5.50
C SER A 181 -24.24 -2.03 4.86
N GLN A 182 -23.69 -1.07 5.61
CA GLN A 182 -22.70 -0.13 5.10
C GLN A 182 -21.38 -0.81 4.70
N LEU A 183 -20.94 -1.80 5.49
CA LEU A 183 -19.74 -2.57 5.17
C LEU A 183 -20.00 -3.48 3.97
N TYR A 184 -21.17 -4.12 3.91
CA TYR A 184 -21.60 -4.92 2.78
C TYR A 184 -21.59 -4.10 1.48
N GLU A 185 -22.21 -2.92 1.46
CA GLU A 185 -22.22 -2.04 0.29
C GLU A 185 -20.80 -1.66 -0.14
N THR A 186 -19.95 -1.30 0.83
CA THR A 186 -18.57 -0.89 0.55
C THR A 186 -17.74 -2.06 -0.01
N ILE A 187 -17.77 -3.22 0.65
CA ILE A 187 -16.98 -4.39 0.25
C ILE A 187 -17.46 -4.93 -1.10
N THR A 188 -18.77 -5.09 -1.30
CA THR A 188 -19.33 -5.63 -2.54
C THR A 188 -19.04 -4.73 -3.75
N ARG A 189 -18.96 -3.42 -3.54
CA ARG A 189 -18.68 -2.44 -4.59
C ARG A 189 -17.20 -2.31 -4.94
N TYR A 190 -16.31 -2.38 -3.95
CA TYR A 190 -14.90 -1.97 -4.14
C TYR A 190 -13.87 -3.08 -3.92
N MET A 191 -14.22 -4.15 -3.18
CA MET A 191 -13.26 -5.14 -2.67
C MET A 191 -13.50 -6.57 -3.20
N ILE A 192 -14.45 -6.75 -4.11
CA ILE A 192 -14.72 -8.05 -4.73
C ILE A 192 -13.87 -8.25 -5.97
N HIS A 193 -13.19 -9.40 -6.06
CA HIS A 193 -12.56 -9.83 -7.29
C HIS A 193 -13.63 -10.12 -8.35
N GLY A 194 -13.50 -9.49 -9.51
CA GLY A 194 -14.44 -9.72 -10.61
C GLY A 194 -14.46 -11.17 -11.09
N PRO A 195 -15.50 -11.58 -11.84
CA PRO A 195 -15.53 -12.89 -12.47
C PRO A 195 -14.24 -13.14 -13.28
N CYS A 196 -13.69 -14.33 -13.15
CA CYS A 196 -12.51 -14.81 -13.86
C CYS A 196 -12.61 -16.32 -14.08
N GLY A 197 -11.57 -16.94 -14.65
CA GLY A 197 -11.57 -18.38 -14.92
C GLY A 197 -12.59 -18.72 -16.01
N SER A 198 -13.36 -19.78 -15.79
CA SER A 198 -14.43 -20.20 -16.69
C SER A 198 -15.54 -19.16 -16.86
N LEU A 199 -15.79 -18.33 -15.83
CA LEU A 199 -16.80 -17.28 -15.88
C LEU A 199 -16.39 -16.09 -16.76
N ALA A 200 -15.08 -15.83 -16.86
CA ALA A 200 -14.54 -14.77 -17.73
C ALA A 200 -13.10 -15.11 -18.18
N PRO A 201 -12.93 -15.94 -19.23
CA PRO A 201 -11.61 -16.41 -19.66
C PRO A 201 -10.66 -15.30 -20.16
N HIS A 202 -11.22 -14.17 -20.58
CA HIS A 202 -10.48 -13.00 -21.08
C HIS A 202 -10.29 -11.92 -20.02
N ALA A 203 -10.59 -12.19 -18.74
CA ALA A 203 -10.37 -11.22 -17.68
C ALA A 203 -8.87 -10.85 -17.56
N PRO A 204 -8.50 -9.59 -17.24
CA PRO A 204 -7.10 -9.15 -17.20
C PRO A 204 -6.20 -9.92 -16.21
N CYS A 205 -6.79 -10.59 -15.22
CA CYS A 205 -6.07 -11.42 -14.27
C CYS A 205 -5.73 -12.82 -14.81
N MET A 206 -6.29 -13.23 -15.95
CA MET A 206 -6.06 -14.55 -16.53
C MET A 206 -4.70 -14.62 -17.20
N GLN A 207 -3.92 -15.64 -16.86
CA GLN A 207 -2.63 -15.99 -17.46
C GLN A 207 -2.61 -17.51 -17.66
N ASP A 208 -2.32 -17.96 -18.88
CA ASP A 208 -2.25 -19.39 -19.23
C ASP A 208 -3.50 -20.20 -18.82
N GLY A 209 -4.69 -19.60 -18.94
CA GLY A 209 -5.97 -20.23 -18.60
C GLY A 209 -6.30 -20.29 -17.11
N ILE A 210 -5.43 -19.76 -16.23
CA ILE A 210 -5.62 -19.73 -14.77
C ILE A 210 -5.63 -18.27 -14.29
N CYS A 211 -6.38 -17.97 -13.23
CA CYS A 211 -6.30 -16.65 -12.61
C CYS A 211 -4.94 -16.49 -11.91
N SER A 212 -4.12 -15.53 -12.33
CA SER A 212 -2.82 -15.20 -11.72
C SER A 212 -2.89 -14.80 -10.24
N LYS A 213 -4.10 -14.58 -9.71
CA LYS A 213 -4.38 -14.26 -8.30
C LYS A 213 -5.01 -15.44 -7.54
N ASN A 214 -5.11 -16.60 -8.17
CA ASN A 214 -5.67 -17.86 -7.64
C ASN A 214 -7.12 -17.74 -7.17
N TYR A 215 -7.96 -17.02 -7.93
CA TYR A 215 -9.41 -17.01 -7.70
C TYR A 215 -10.13 -18.09 -8.53
N PRO A 216 -11.23 -18.67 -8.01
CA PRO A 216 -11.77 -18.45 -6.66
C PRO A 216 -10.91 -19.11 -5.57
N ARG A 217 -10.85 -18.49 -4.39
CA ARG A 217 -10.13 -19.05 -3.23
C ARG A 217 -10.99 -20.10 -2.54
N HIS A 218 -10.36 -21.16 -2.02
CA HIS A 218 -11.08 -22.20 -1.28
C HIS A 218 -11.65 -21.68 0.04
N PHE A 219 -12.76 -22.27 0.49
CA PHE A 219 -13.28 -22.02 1.83
C PHE A 219 -12.31 -22.56 2.90
N ALA A 220 -12.24 -21.84 4.02
CA ALA A 220 -11.45 -22.21 5.19
C ALA A 220 -12.20 -21.79 6.46
N ASN A 221 -12.33 -22.70 7.42
CA ASN A 221 -13.06 -22.43 8.66
C ASN A 221 -12.27 -21.57 9.67
N VAL A 222 -10.94 -21.55 9.53
CA VAL A 222 -10.00 -20.77 10.34
C VAL A 222 -8.82 -20.34 9.46
N THR A 223 -8.15 -19.24 9.78
CA THR A 223 -6.93 -18.83 9.09
C THR A 223 -5.80 -19.84 9.32
N ARG A 224 -5.06 -20.20 8.26
CA ARG A 224 -3.93 -21.15 8.31
C ARG A 224 -2.81 -20.72 7.38
N ASP A 225 -1.61 -21.19 7.65
CA ASP A 225 -0.48 -21.02 6.72
C ASP A 225 -0.70 -21.89 5.46
N ASP A 226 -0.51 -21.31 4.28
CA ASP A 226 -0.41 -22.07 3.02
C ASP A 226 1.05 -22.50 2.78
N ALA A 227 1.23 -23.61 2.06
CA ALA A 227 2.54 -24.15 1.70
C ALA A 227 3.40 -23.16 0.87
N ASN A 228 2.77 -22.15 0.26
CA ASN A 228 3.43 -21.14 -0.57
C ASN A 228 3.79 -19.86 0.20
N GLY A 229 3.67 -19.84 1.53
CA GLY A 229 4.02 -18.69 2.37
C GLY A 229 3.00 -17.55 2.37
N TYR A 230 1.79 -17.77 1.82
CA TYR A 230 0.66 -16.86 1.95
C TYR A 230 -0.36 -17.41 2.95
N PRO A 231 -1.01 -16.60 3.79
CA PRO A 231 -2.06 -17.11 4.65
C PRO A 231 -3.30 -17.50 3.81
N LEU A 232 -3.87 -18.65 4.09
CA LEU A 232 -5.24 -18.98 3.71
C LEU A 232 -6.15 -18.42 4.80
N TYR A 233 -6.70 -17.22 4.56
CA TYR A 233 -7.60 -16.56 5.51
C TYR A 233 -8.91 -17.33 5.69
N ARG A 234 -9.49 -17.24 6.89
CA ARG A 234 -10.84 -17.74 7.16
C ARG A 234 -11.84 -17.12 6.18
N ARG A 235 -12.54 -18.01 5.49
CA ARG A 235 -13.62 -17.76 4.54
C ARG A 235 -14.59 -18.92 4.67
N ARG A 236 -15.59 -18.82 5.54
CA ARG A 236 -16.53 -19.92 5.79
C ARG A 236 -17.57 -20.01 4.69
N ASN A 237 -17.99 -21.22 4.35
CA ASN A 237 -19.15 -21.41 3.51
C ASN A 237 -20.43 -21.11 4.33
N ASN A 238 -20.84 -19.84 4.32
CA ASN A 238 -22.01 -19.34 5.05
C ASN A 238 -23.25 -19.22 4.14
N GLY A 239 -23.19 -19.72 2.90
CA GLY A 239 -24.27 -19.65 1.92
C GLY A 239 -24.54 -18.25 1.32
N ARG A 240 -23.82 -17.20 1.74
CA ARG A 240 -23.96 -15.87 1.14
C ARG A 240 -23.37 -15.86 -0.26
N SER A 241 -23.98 -15.05 -1.12
CA SER A 241 -23.50 -14.81 -2.47
C SER A 241 -23.88 -13.40 -2.91
N ILE A 242 -23.22 -12.92 -3.96
CA ILE A 242 -23.49 -11.63 -4.60
C ILE A 242 -23.60 -11.80 -6.10
N GLN A 243 -24.37 -10.93 -6.73
CA GLN A 243 -24.41 -10.85 -8.18
C GLN A 243 -23.45 -9.76 -8.65
N LEU A 244 -22.46 -10.13 -9.45
CA LEU A 244 -21.49 -9.21 -10.04
C LEU A 244 -21.34 -9.48 -11.53
N ARG A 245 -21.62 -8.46 -12.36
CA ARG A 245 -21.54 -8.53 -13.83
C ARG A 245 -22.32 -9.71 -14.44
N GLY A 246 -23.48 -10.03 -13.88
CA GLY A 246 -24.34 -11.13 -14.35
C GLY A 246 -23.96 -12.52 -13.80
N HIS A 247 -22.90 -12.64 -13.01
CA HIS A 247 -22.48 -13.90 -12.38
C HIS A 247 -22.77 -13.89 -10.89
N ILE A 248 -23.08 -15.06 -10.32
CA ILE A 248 -23.20 -15.25 -8.88
C ILE A 248 -21.82 -15.65 -8.35
N LEU A 249 -21.30 -14.91 -7.38
CA LEU A 249 -20.05 -15.21 -6.69
C LEU A 249 -20.37 -15.59 -5.24
N ASP A 250 -19.81 -16.70 -4.78
CA ASP A 250 -19.94 -17.13 -3.39
C ASP A 250 -19.08 -16.28 -2.43
N ASN A 251 -19.40 -16.40 -1.14
CA ASN A 251 -18.71 -15.75 -0.03
C ASN A 251 -17.23 -16.01 -0.01
#